data_AF-A0AAN9DDZ5-F1
#
_entry.id   AF-A0AAN9DDZ5-F1
#
_cell.length_a   1.000
_cell.length_b   1.000
_cell.length_c   1.000
_cell.angle_alpha   90.00
_cell.angle_beta   90.00
_cell.angle_gamma   90.00
#
_symmetry.space_group_name_H-M   'P 1'
#
loop_
_entity.id
_entity.type
_entity.pdbx_description
1 polymer ?
#
loop_
_entity_poly.entity_id
_entity_poly.type
_entity_poly.pdbx_seq_one_letter_code
_entity_poly.pdbx_strand_id
1 'polypeptide(L)' 'MQFWNDTRPLSVNEAQTVVLHLWSTAESIWRTAQGSSASRTEIQSSAMSAIRLCRFQSLMQLNSRLR' A
#
# COMPACT_ATOMS: atom_id res chain seq x y z
N MET A 1 -17.33 15.45 13.18
CA MET A 1 -16.64 14.54 12.24
C MET A 1 -17.62 14.13 11.15
N GLN A 2 -17.68 14.89 10.07
CA GLN A 2 -18.20 14.42 8.78
C GLN A 2 -17.02 14.47 7.84
N PHE A 3 -16.30 13.35 7.71
CA PHE A 3 -15.05 13.26 6.93
C PHE A 3 -15.12 12.10 5.92
N TRP A 4 -16.33 11.83 5.40
CA TRP A 4 -16.56 10.67 4.53
C TRP A 4 -17.47 10.94 3.33
N ASN A 5 -17.60 12.20 2.89
CA ASN A 5 -18.47 12.53 1.74
C ASN A 5 -17.77 13.14 0.52
N ASP A 6 -16.43 13.28 0.52
CA ASP A 6 -15.68 13.84 -0.64
C ASP A 6 -14.74 12.84 -1.31
N THR A 7 -14.91 11.53 -1.10
CA THR A 7 -14.16 10.54 -1.88
C THR A 7 -14.91 10.24 -3.16
N ARG A 8 -14.63 10.99 -4.24
CA ARG A 8 -14.96 10.52 -5.58
C ARG A 8 -14.40 9.10 -5.74
N PRO A 9 -15.14 8.16 -6.36
CA PRO A 9 -14.60 6.83 -6.62
C PRO A 9 -13.30 6.97 -7.42
N LEU A 10 -12.29 6.17 -7.05
CA LEU A 10 -11.04 6.10 -7.82
C LEU A 10 -11.38 5.72 -9.26
N SER A 11 -10.77 6.39 -10.24
CA SER A 11 -10.84 5.92 -11.61
C SER A 11 -10.18 4.55 -11.73
N VAL A 12 -10.55 3.78 -12.76
CA VAL A 12 -9.99 2.45 -13.00
C VAL A 12 -8.46 2.49 -13.09
N ASN A 13 -7.89 3.51 -13.74
CA ASN A 13 -6.43 3.68 -13.88
C ASN A 13 -5.75 3.97 -12.53
N GLU A 14 -6.39 4.77 -11.68
CA GLU A 14 -5.91 5.06 -10.33
C GLU A 14 -5.94 3.80 -9.45
N ALA A 15 -7.05 3.04 -9.50
CA ALA A 15 -7.17 1.78 -8.79
C ALA A 15 -6.14 0.74 -9.26
N GLN A 16 -5.91 0.62 -10.58
CA GLN A 16 -4.88 -0.25 -11.15
C GLN A 16 -3.48 0.11 -10.65
N THR A 17 -3.17 1.41 -10.58
CA THR A 17 -1.87 1.89 -10.06
C THR A 17 -1.69 1.46 -8.61
N VAL A 18 -2.70 1.66 -7.76
CA VAL A 18 -2.64 1.26 -6.33
C VAL A 18 -2.49 -0.26 -6.18
N VAL A 19 -3.24 -1.04 -6.96
CA VAL A 19 -3.16 -2.51 -6.93
C VAL A 19 -1.77 -3.00 -7.35
N LEU A 20 -1.18 -2.44 -8.41
CA LEU A 20 0.17 -2.80 -8.84
C LEU A 20 1.22 -2.49 -7.77
N HIS A 21 1.12 -1.34 -7.11
CA HIS A 21 2.03 -0.98 -6.01
C HIS A 21 1.88 -1.91 -4.80
N LEU A 22 0.65 -2.25 -4.41
CA LEU A 22 0.40 -3.18 -3.32
C LEU A 22 0.93 -4.58 -3.63
N TRP A 23 0.71 -5.08 -4.85
CA TRP A 23 1.24 -6.38 -5.29
C TRP A 23 2.77 -6.40 -5.25
N SER A 24 3.43 -5.39 -5.85
CA SER A 24 4.89 -5.30 -5.87
C SER A 24 5.47 -5.22 -4.44
N THR A 25 4.80 -4.50 -3.54
CA THR A 25 5.19 -4.42 -2.13
C THR A 25 5.08 -5.78 -1.44
N ALA A 26 3.97 -6.49 -1.63
CA ALA A 26 3.75 -7.83 -1.06
C ALA A 26 4.76 -8.86 -1.58
N GLU A 27 5.01 -8.87 -2.90
CA GLU A 27 6.02 -9.71 -3.56
C GLU A 27 7.41 -9.46 -2.97
N SER A 28 7.79 -8.18 -2.76
CA SER A 28 9.08 -7.83 -2.16
C SER A 28 9.21 -8.37 -0.74
N ILE A 29 8.18 -8.22 0.10
CA ILE A 29 8.17 -8.76 1.47
C ILE A 29 8.32 -10.28 1.45
N TRP A 30 7.58 -10.94 0.56
CA TRP A 30 7.61 -12.40 0.44
C TRP A 30 9.01 -12.90 0.08
N ARG A 31 9.68 -12.28 -0.90
CA ARG A 31 11.06 -12.63 -1.27
C ARG A 31 12.05 -12.39 -0.12
N THR A 32 11.92 -11.27 0.60
CA THR A 32 12.75 -10.99 1.77
C THR A 32 12.52 -12.00 2.89
N ALA A 33 11.28 -12.45 3.10
CA ALA A 33 10.94 -13.43 4.12
C ALA A 33 11.48 -14.84 3.81
N GLN A 34 11.50 -15.26 2.54
CA GLN A 34 11.90 -16.62 2.14
C GLN A 34 13.38 -16.96 2.41
N GLY A 35 14.26 -15.96 2.48
CA GLY A 35 15.69 -16.14 2.78
C GLY A 35 16.09 -15.68 4.19
N SER A 36 15.14 -15.29 5.02
CA SER A 36 15.41 -14.65 6.31
C SER A 36 15.22 -15.60 7.48
N SER A 37 16.05 -15.46 8.51
CA SER A 37 15.82 -16.07 9.83
C SER A 37 14.83 -15.28 10.69
N ALA A 38 14.26 -14.20 10.15
CA ALA A 38 13.25 -13.39 10.82
C ALA A 38 12.07 -14.26 11.26
N SER A 39 11.67 -14.07 12.51
CA SER A 39 10.48 -14.70 13.06
C SER A 39 9.24 -14.27 12.28
N ARG A 40 8.20 -15.12 12.33
CA ARG A 40 6.89 -14.83 11.74
C ARG A 40 6.34 -13.47 12.19
N THR A 41 6.55 -13.10 13.46
CA THR A 41 6.11 -11.83 14.04
C THR A 41 6.84 -10.63 13.43
N GLU A 42 8.15 -10.74 13.19
CA GLU A 42 8.94 -9.69 12.54
C GLU A 42 8.51 -9.49 11.09
N ILE A 43 8.26 -10.59 10.37
CA ILE A 43 7.76 -10.54 8.99
C ILE A 43 6.38 -9.88 8.95
N GLN A 44 5.46 -10.25 9.85
CA GLN A 44 4.13 -9.65 9.93
C GLN A 44 4.17 -8.16 10.27
N SER A 45 5.01 -7.77 11.23
CA SER A 45 5.17 -6.36 11.64
C SER A 45 5.75 -5.51 10.50
N SER A 46 6.72 -6.06 9.77
CA SER A 46 7.32 -5.43 8.59
C SER A 46 6.31 -5.31 7.44
N ALA A 47 5.56 -6.38 7.17
CA ALA A 47 4.54 -6.39 6.12
C ALA A 47 3.45 -5.36 6.38
N MET A 48 2.96 -5.29 7.62
CA MET A 48 1.93 -4.33 8.00
C MET A 48 2.40 -2.88 7.85
N SER A 49 3.66 -2.60 8.21
CA SER A 49 4.26 -1.27 8.08
C SER A 49 4.42 -0.87 6.61
N ALA A 50 4.92 -1.79 5.77
CA ALA A 50 5.07 -1.56 4.33
C ALA A 50 3.72 -1.36 3.62
N ILE A 51 2.68 -2.13 3.96
CA ILE A 51 1.32 -1.94 3.41
C ILE A 51 0.75 -0.58 3.82
N ARG A 52 0.91 -0.16 5.08
CA ARG A 52 0.47 1.16 5.55
C ARG A 52 1.18 2.28 4.79
N LEU A 53 2.48 2.17 4.59
CA LEU A 53 3.27 3.14 3.82
C LEU A 53 2.83 3.20 2.35
N CYS A 54 2.61 2.04 1.72
CA CYS A 54 2.13 1.94 0.34
C CYS A 54 0.76 2.61 0.17
N ARG A 55 -0.18 2.35 1.10
CA ARG A 55 -1.48 3.04 1.14
C ARG A 55 -1.30 4.56 1.24
N PHE A 56 -0.43 5.03 2.13
CA PHE A 56 -0.18 6.47 2.31
C PHE A 56 0.40 7.11 1.05
N GLN A 57 1.42 6.51 0.44
CA GLN A 57 2.04 7.00 -0.80
C GLN A 57 1.04 7.03 -1.95
N SER A 58 0.24 5.97 -2.10
CA SER A 58 -0.83 5.89 -3.09
C SER A 58 -1.83 7.04 -2.94
N LEU A 59 -2.28 7.31 -1.71
CA LEU A 59 -3.21 8.42 -1.44
C LEU A 59 -2.57 9.79 -1.70
N MET A 60 -1.30 9.98 -1.34
CA MET A 60 -0.59 11.23 -1.61
C MET A 60 -0.38 11.48 -3.11
N GLN A 61 -0.02 10.45 -3.87
CA GLN A 61 0.10 10.54 -5.34
C GLN A 61 -1.24 10.90 -5.99
N LEU A 62 -2.33 10.29 -5.55
CA LEU A 62 -3.67 10.62 -6.05
C LEU A 62 -4.08 12.06 -5.74
N ASN A 63 -3.81 12.52 -4.52
CA ASN A 63 -4.12 13.89 -4.11
C ASN A 63 -3.28 14.91 -4.92
N SER A 64 -2.02 14.61 -5.20
CA SER A 64 -1.16 15.48 -6.03
C SER A 64 -1.60 15.59 -7.49
N ARG A 65 -2.36 14.61 -8.01
CA ARG A 65 -2.93 14.64 -9.37
C ARG A 65 -4.27 15.38 -9.46
N LEU A 66 -4.89 15.66 -8.32
CA LEU A 66 -6.20 16.31 -8.20
C LEU A 66 -6.13 17.82 -7.98
N ARG A 67 -5.01 18.31 -7.44
CA ARG A 67 -4.67 19.73 -7.37
C ARG A 67 -4.04 20.18 -8.68
#